data_AF-A0A4P7W8H1-F1
#
_entry.id   AF-A0A4P7W8H1-F1
#
_cell.length_a   1.000
_cell.length_b   1.000
_cell.length_c   1.000
_cell.angle_alpha   90.00
_cell.angle_beta   90.00
_cell.angle_gamma   90.00
#
_symmetry.space_group_name_H-M   'P 1'
#
loop_
_entity.id
_entity.type
_entity.pdbx_description
1 polymer ?
#
loop_
_entity_poly.entity_id
_entity_poly.type
_entity_poly.pdbx_seq_one_letter_code
_entity_poly.pdbx_strand_id
1 'polypeptide(L)'
;MSPKIRRLLPGEIKTEILQLIQESQEIRVAVAWAQAGHEVELALRANAKKIKKLVVGMDFNGTDPAFLGFYGKHNLALGKATGTFHPKIYYFQKGKYAACIEGSTNFTKSAFERNAESGTLITGNKNDEFFKKTRFLIDQYAESGANLKPNDLMGYETISAALKKQEIKKQKIALKERRKKEKEQKKKRDKERKKFKAAKAKEKKRQKEQKRRAKTSSTRSGFFFKKKSRKQKKSLFGFRFKFIALLALIGAIFYYKPIFSHSVTQYASNMLNPSAQHPLKGPHHHPS
;
A
#
# COMPACT_ATOMS: atom_id res chain seq x y z
N MET A 1 29.35 -2.19 23.97
CA MET A 1 29.42 -1.75 22.56
C MET A 1 28.08 -1.17 22.22
N SER A 2 28.02 -0.01 21.58
CA SER A 2 26.74 0.58 21.18
C SER A 2 26.01 -0.32 20.16
N PRO A 3 24.66 -0.39 20.20
CA PRO A 3 23.91 -1.14 19.20
C PRO A 3 24.20 -0.65 17.78
N LYS A 4 24.34 -1.60 16.84
CA LYS A 4 24.45 -1.31 15.40
C LYS A 4 23.06 -1.25 14.79
N ILE A 5 22.79 -0.21 14.02
CA ILE A 5 21.49 0.06 13.41
C ILE A 5 21.63 -0.01 11.89
N ARG A 6 20.74 -0.73 11.22
CA ARG A 6 20.68 -0.84 9.76
C ARG A 6 19.23 -0.72 9.27
N ARG A 7 19.00 0.09 8.23
CA ARG A 7 17.72 0.12 7.52
C ARG A 7 17.58 -1.13 6.67
N LEU A 8 16.41 -1.76 6.71
CA LEU A 8 16.03 -2.87 5.83
C LEU A 8 15.16 -2.36 4.69
N LEU A 9 15.51 -2.74 3.46
CA LEU A 9 14.77 -2.48 2.25
C LEU A 9 13.64 -3.51 2.05
N PRO A 10 12.67 -3.25 1.16
CA PRO A 10 11.64 -4.23 0.81
C PRO A 10 12.26 -5.57 0.39
N GLY A 11 11.77 -6.67 0.97
CA GLY A 11 12.30 -8.02 0.76
C GLY A 11 13.37 -8.45 1.78
N GLU A 12 14.25 -7.53 2.23
CA GLU A 12 15.28 -7.85 3.22
C GLU A 12 14.67 -8.24 4.58
N ILE A 13 13.57 -7.59 4.98
CA ILE A 13 12.88 -7.86 6.25
C ILE A 13 12.51 -9.34 6.39
N LYS A 14 12.00 -9.95 5.31
CA LYS A 14 11.64 -11.36 5.27
C LYS A 14 12.88 -12.24 5.46
N THR A 15 13.94 -11.97 4.68
CA THR A 15 15.19 -12.73 4.72
C THR A 15 15.84 -12.67 6.10
N GLU A 16 15.92 -11.48 6.70
CA GLU A 16 16.50 -11.29 8.04
C GLU A 16 15.70 -12.01 9.12
N ILE A 17 14.37 -11.92 9.10
CA ILE A 17 13.54 -12.63 10.09
C ILE A 17 13.72 -14.15 9.94
N LEU A 18 13.75 -14.69 8.71
CA LEU A 18 13.97 -16.12 8.49
C LEU A 18 15.32 -16.58 9.05
N GLN A 19 16.39 -15.84 8.78
CA GLN A 19 17.73 -16.12 9.30
C GLN A 19 17.74 -16.06 10.83
N LEU A 20 17.16 -15.01 11.42
CA LEU A 20 17.13 -14.82 12.87
C LEU A 20 16.29 -15.89 13.60
N ILE A 21 15.19 -16.37 13.01
CA ILE A 21 14.43 -17.51 13.54
C ILE A 21 15.31 -18.78 13.62
N GLN A 22 16.12 -19.03 12.59
CA GLN A 22 17.00 -20.20 12.54
C GLN A 22 18.14 -20.10 13.56
N GLU A 23 18.81 -18.95 13.62
CA GLU A 23 20.04 -18.80 14.41
C GLU A 23 19.82 -18.53 15.89
N SER A 24 18.66 -17.99 16.26
CA SER A 24 18.35 -17.63 17.64
C SER A 24 18.08 -18.86 18.52
N GLN A 25 18.25 -18.65 19.81
CA GLN A 25 17.88 -19.57 20.88
C GLN A 25 16.56 -19.15 21.53
N GLU A 26 16.22 -17.86 21.45
CA GLU A 26 15.03 -17.28 22.05
C GLU A 26 14.41 -16.25 21.12
N ILE A 27 13.10 -16.34 20.96
CA ILE A 27 12.29 -15.49 20.09
C ILE A 27 11.18 -14.84 20.91
N ARG A 28 10.99 -13.53 20.75
CA ARG A 28 9.83 -12.80 21.24
C ARG A 28 9.24 -11.98 20.11
N VAL A 29 7.92 -12.01 19.95
CA VAL A 29 7.22 -11.28 18.89
C VAL A 29 6.02 -10.55 19.48
N ALA A 30 5.84 -9.29 19.11
CA ALA A 30 4.63 -8.52 19.39
C ALA A 30 4.18 -7.82 18.11
N VAL A 31 3.06 -8.26 17.53
CA VAL A 31 2.56 -7.77 16.24
C VAL A 31 1.07 -7.46 16.30
N ALA A 32 0.63 -6.43 15.57
CA ALA A 32 -0.78 -6.08 15.49
C ALA A 32 -1.58 -7.23 14.84
N TRP A 33 -1.07 -7.77 13.74
CA TRP A 33 -1.74 -8.78 12.93
C TRP A 33 -0.79 -9.92 12.54
N ALA A 34 -1.30 -11.14 12.56
CA ALA A 34 -0.57 -12.34 12.17
C ALA A 34 -1.37 -13.26 11.24
N GLN A 35 -0.73 -13.92 10.28
CA GLN A 35 -1.38 -14.83 9.34
C GLN A 35 -0.68 -16.20 9.33
N ALA A 36 -1.44 -17.28 9.16
CA ALA A 36 -0.87 -18.63 9.03
C ALA A 36 -0.47 -18.96 7.58
N GLY A 37 0.42 -19.96 7.43
CA GLY A 37 0.65 -20.65 6.16
C GLY A 37 1.56 -19.93 5.17
N HIS A 38 2.24 -18.85 5.58
CA HIS A 38 3.31 -18.26 4.79
C HIS A 38 4.68 -18.68 5.32
N GLU A 39 5.72 -18.56 4.49
CA GLU A 39 7.07 -19.09 4.76
C GLU A 39 7.64 -18.69 6.13
N VAL A 40 7.52 -17.41 6.51
CA VAL A 40 8.00 -16.93 7.81
C VAL A 40 7.25 -17.56 8.99
N GLU A 41 5.94 -17.76 8.86
CA GLU A 41 5.15 -18.43 9.90
C GLU A 41 5.49 -19.91 9.99
N LEU A 42 5.68 -20.59 8.86
CA LEU A 42 6.12 -21.99 8.83
C LEU A 42 7.50 -22.16 9.49
N ALA A 43 8.43 -21.23 9.26
CA ALA A 43 9.74 -21.22 9.91
C ALA A 43 9.61 -21.00 11.43
N LEU A 44 8.78 -20.04 11.86
CA LEU A 44 8.52 -19.78 13.28
C LEU A 44 7.87 -21.01 13.95
N ARG A 45 6.91 -21.64 13.27
CA ARG A 45 6.21 -22.86 13.71
C ARG A 45 7.17 -24.03 13.91
N ALA A 46 8.07 -24.27 12.96
CA ALA A 46 9.10 -25.30 13.07
C ALA A 46 10.06 -25.05 14.26
N ASN A 47 10.15 -23.80 14.72
CA ASN A 47 10.99 -23.36 15.83
C ASN A 47 10.19 -22.99 17.08
N ALA A 48 8.96 -23.49 17.23
CA ALA A 48 8.03 -23.05 18.29
C ALA A 48 8.59 -23.15 19.72
N LYS A 49 9.48 -24.12 20.00
CA LYS A 49 10.15 -24.28 21.30
C LYS A 49 11.04 -23.09 21.68
N LYS A 50 11.50 -22.29 20.71
CA LYS A 50 12.31 -21.09 20.93
C LYS A 50 11.46 -19.87 21.29
N ILE A 51 10.14 -19.94 21.11
CA ILE A 51 9.23 -18.82 21.33
C ILE A 51 9.01 -18.63 22.83
N LYS A 52 9.58 -17.56 23.38
CA LYS A 52 9.37 -17.18 24.77
C LYS A 52 8.07 -16.43 24.98
N LYS A 53 7.77 -15.49 24.07
CA LYS A 53 6.53 -14.71 24.07
C LYS A 53 6.06 -14.48 22.64
N LEU A 54 4.77 -14.66 22.41
CA LEU A 54 4.12 -14.29 21.17
C LEU A 54 2.87 -13.48 21.54
N VAL A 55 2.82 -12.23 21.12
CA VAL A 55 1.68 -11.34 21.39
C VAL A 55 1.10 -10.88 20.07
N VAL A 56 -0.20 -11.09 19.88
CA VAL A 56 -0.90 -10.67 18.66
C VAL A 56 -2.17 -9.89 18.98
N GLY A 57 -2.49 -8.89 18.17
CA GLY A 57 -3.77 -8.20 18.22
C GLY A 57 -4.87 -8.96 17.48
N MET A 58 -6.13 -8.64 17.80
CA MET A 58 -7.31 -9.12 17.07
C MET A 58 -8.07 -7.98 16.37
N ASP A 59 -7.62 -6.74 16.55
CA ASP A 59 -8.23 -5.55 15.98
C ASP A 59 -8.42 -5.66 14.47
N PHE A 60 -9.56 -5.16 13.98
CA PHE A 60 -9.94 -5.15 12.57
C PHE A 60 -10.02 -6.53 11.91
N ASN A 61 -10.09 -7.61 12.71
CA ASN A 61 -10.06 -8.98 12.20
C ASN A 61 -8.79 -9.25 11.36
N GLY A 62 -7.67 -8.62 11.72
CA GLY A 62 -6.44 -8.69 10.94
C GLY A 62 -5.59 -9.94 11.19
N THR A 63 -5.83 -10.64 12.30
CA THR A 63 -5.16 -11.92 12.60
C THR A 63 -5.97 -13.09 12.06
N ASP A 64 -5.29 -14.08 11.47
CA ASP A 64 -5.91 -15.27 10.92
C ASP A 64 -6.34 -16.23 12.04
N PRO A 65 -7.60 -16.69 12.09
CA PRO A 65 -8.03 -17.68 13.08
C PRO A 65 -7.19 -18.96 13.07
N ALA A 66 -6.69 -19.40 11.91
CA ALA A 66 -5.81 -20.57 11.85
C ALA A 66 -4.48 -20.35 12.57
N PHE A 67 -3.97 -19.10 12.60
CA PHE A 67 -2.79 -18.73 13.37
C PHE A 67 -3.10 -18.83 14.88
N LEU A 68 -4.22 -18.25 15.30
CA LEU A 68 -4.68 -18.29 16.69
C LEU A 68 -4.90 -19.73 17.18
N GLY A 69 -5.53 -20.58 16.36
CA GLY A 69 -5.79 -21.97 16.73
C GLY A 69 -4.53 -22.81 16.94
N PHE A 70 -3.46 -22.55 16.17
CA PHE A 70 -2.17 -23.20 16.37
C PHE A 70 -1.47 -22.66 17.63
N TYR A 71 -1.27 -21.34 17.70
CA TYR A 71 -0.45 -20.71 18.75
C TYR A 71 -1.18 -20.55 20.08
N GLY A 72 -2.50 -20.61 20.13
CA GLY A 72 -3.29 -20.52 21.36
C GLY A 72 -3.02 -21.62 22.37
N LYS A 73 -2.43 -22.74 21.93
CA LYS A 73 -1.94 -23.83 22.80
C LYS A 73 -0.49 -23.61 23.29
N HIS A 74 0.13 -22.52 22.87
CA HIS A 74 1.51 -22.14 23.18
C HIS A 74 1.53 -20.80 23.97
N ASN A 75 2.71 -20.20 24.16
CA ASN A 75 2.93 -18.93 24.88
C ASN A 75 2.34 -17.70 24.12
N LEU A 76 1.10 -17.80 23.62
CA LEU A 76 0.37 -16.75 22.94
C LEU A 76 -0.42 -15.91 23.96
N ALA A 77 -0.24 -14.59 23.89
CA ALA A 77 -1.11 -13.62 24.51
C ALA A 77 -1.84 -12.79 23.45
N LEU A 78 -3.08 -12.45 23.72
CA LEU A 78 -3.86 -11.50 22.95
C LEU A 78 -3.55 -10.10 23.47
N GLY A 79 -2.89 -9.30 22.63
CA GLY A 79 -2.53 -7.93 22.95
C GLY A 79 -3.76 -7.07 23.20
N LYS A 80 -3.69 -6.21 24.22
CA LYS A 80 -4.75 -5.28 24.59
C LYS A 80 -4.24 -3.84 24.55
N ALA A 81 -5.12 -2.94 24.14
CA ALA A 81 -4.93 -1.50 24.22
C ALA A 81 -6.30 -0.83 24.37
N THR A 82 -6.33 0.41 24.88
CA THR A 82 -7.56 1.24 24.88
C THR A 82 -7.97 1.64 23.46
N GLY A 83 -6.99 1.83 22.58
CA GLY A 83 -7.17 1.94 21.14
C GLY A 83 -6.79 0.64 20.44
N THR A 84 -6.09 0.75 19.31
CA THR A 84 -5.58 -0.40 18.56
C THR A 84 -4.26 -0.91 19.15
N PHE A 85 -4.16 -2.21 19.40
CA PHE A 85 -2.89 -2.87 19.67
C PHE A 85 -2.08 -2.95 18.37
N HIS A 86 -1.12 -2.03 18.18
CA HIS A 86 -0.43 -1.86 16.90
C HIS A 86 1.11 -2.03 16.85
N PRO A 87 1.78 -2.76 17.78
CA PRO A 87 3.22 -2.97 17.70
C PRO A 87 3.58 -3.90 16.53
N LYS A 88 4.85 -3.86 16.09
CA LYS A 88 5.44 -4.71 15.05
C LYS A 88 6.91 -4.94 15.35
N ILE A 89 7.13 -5.70 16.41
CA ILE A 89 8.43 -5.89 17.05
C ILE A 89 8.80 -7.37 16.98
N TYR A 90 9.99 -7.65 16.47
CA TYR A 90 10.57 -9.00 16.40
C TYR A 90 11.90 -9.00 17.12
N TYR A 91 12.00 -9.71 18.23
CA TYR A 91 13.20 -9.80 19.05
C TYR A 91 13.77 -11.23 19.03
N PHE A 92 15.09 -11.31 18.86
CA PHE A 92 15.85 -12.55 18.75
C PHE A 92 17.08 -12.48 19.64
N GLN A 93 17.44 -13.59 20.27
CA GLN A 93 18.63 -13.68 21.12
C GLN A 93 19.40 -14.97 20.89
N LYS A 94 20.73 -14.87 20.88
CA LYS A 94 21.69 -15.98 20.80
C LYS A 94 22.87 -15.71 21.74
N GLY A 95 22.93 -16.42 22.88
CA GLY A 95 23.96 -16.21 23.89
C GLY A 95 23.97 -14.78 24.47
N LYS A 96 25.02 -14.01 24.16
CA LYS A 96 25.15 -12.58 24.53
C LYS A 96 24.67 -11.64 23.43
N TYR A 97 24.39 -12.13 22.22
CA TYR A 97 23.94 -11.34 21.08
C TYR A 97 22.42 -11.21 21.06
N ALA A 98 21.94 -10.04 20.68
CA ALA A 98 20.53 -9.76 20.44
C ALA A 98 20.34 -9.03 19.10
N ALA A 99 19.21 -9.30 18.47
CA ALA A 99 18.73 -8.61 17.29
C ALA A 99 17.26 -8.23 17.48
N CYS A 100 16.89 -7.04 17.05
CA CYS A 100 15.52 -6.57 17.01
C CYS A 100 15.21 -6.02 15.63
N ILE A 101 14.04 -6.36 15.09
CA ILE A 101 13.48 -5.71 13.90
C ILE A 101 12.21 -5.00 14.31
N GLU A 102 12.17 -3.70 14.07
CA GLU A 102 11.00 -2.84 14.30
C GLU A 102 10.65 -2.06 13.04
N GLY A 103 9.37 -1.83 12.81
CA GLY A 103 8.92 -1.06 11.64
C GLY A 103 7.43 -1.20 11.35
N SER A 104 7.08 -1.21 10.07
CA SER A 104 5.68 -1.29 9.60
C SER A 104 5.21 -2.72 9.29
N THR A 105 6.09 -3.71 9.37
CA THR A 105 5.84 -5.09 8.91
C THR A 105 5.06 -5.92 9.93
N ASN A 106 3.77 -6.12 9.70
CA ASN A 106 2.97 -7.11 10.43
C ASN A 106 3.39 -8.55 10.05
N PHE A 107 3.02 -9.54 10.86
CA PHE A 107 3.37 -10.94 10.61
C PHE A 107 2.42 -11.59 9.60
N THR A 108 2.31 -11.02 8.41
CA THR A 108 1.34 -11.42 7.38
C THR A 108 2.04 -11.67 6.05
N LYS A 109 1.44 -12.52 5.20
CA LYS A 109 1.99 -12.79 3.87
C LYS A 109 2.16 -11.53 3.04
N SER A 110 1.17 -10.63 3.06
CA SER A 110 1.23 -9.37 2.31
C SER A 110 2.36 -8.46 2.78
N ALA A 111 2.62 -8.39 4.08
CA ALA A 111 3.71 -7.55 4.60
C ALA A 111 5.08 -8.06 4.12
N PHE A 112 5.27 -9.38 4.07
CA PHE A 112 6.54 -9.97 3.62
C PHE A 112 6.74 -10.03 2.10
N GLU A 113 5.69 -9.90 1.29
CA GLU A 113 5.76 -10.15 -0.16
C GLU A 113 5.26 -9.02 -1.06
N ARG A 114 4.37 -8.15 -0.58
CA ARG A 114 3.60 -7.24 -1.45
C ARG A 114 3.57 -5.79 -0.98
N ASN A 115 3.49 -5.56 0.32
CA ASN A 115 3.39 -4.21 0.86
C ASN A 115 4.74 -3.49 0.74
N ALA A 116 4.68 -2.16 0.58
CA ALA A 116 5.84 -1.30 0.76
C ALA A 116 6.08 -1.14 2.27
N GLU A 117 6.96 -1.98 2.82
CA GLU A 117 7.30 -1.97 4.24
C GLU A 117 8.61 -1.24 4.50
N SER A 118 8.76 -0.71 5.72
CA SER A 118 10.02 -0.22 6.25
C SER A 118 10.35 -0.95 7.54
N GLY A 119 11.61 -1.37 7.67
CA GLY A 119 12.12 -2.02 8.86
C GLY A 119 13.49 -1.48 9.25
N THR A 120 13.80 -1.54 10.53
CA THR A 120 15.12 -1.24 11.07
C THR A 120 15.60 -2.46 11.83
N LEU A 121 16.76 -2.98 11.45
CA LEU A 121 17.48 -4.00 12.20
C LEU A 121 18.41 -3.32 13.21
N ILE A 122 18.23 -3.63 14.49
CA ILE A 122 19.13 -3.23 15.57
C ILE A 122 19.81 -4.50 16.09
N THR A 123 21.13 -4.52 16.17
CA THR A 123 21.92 -5.64 16.70
C THR A 123 22.88 -5.17 17.79
N GLY A 124 23.17 -6.00 18.78
CA GLY A 124 24.10 -5.64 19.85
C GLY A 124 24.17 -6.68 20.95
N ASN A 125 24.58 -6.26 22.14
CA ASN A 125 24.62 -7.12 23.31
C ASN A 125 23.23 -7.15 23.97
N LYS A 126 22.75 -8.33 24.36
CA LYS A 126 21.43 -8.46 25.02
C LYS A 126 21.26 -7.60 26.29
N ASN A 127 22.37 -7.20 26.90
CA ASN A 127 22.40 -6.39 28.10
C ASN A 127 22.37 -4.88 27.82
N ASP A 128 22.47 -4.45 26.55
CA ASP A 128 22.30 -3.06 26.18
C ASP A 128 20.87 -2.61 26.53
N GLU A 129 20.73 -1.34 26.93
CA GLU A 129 19.47 -0.80 27.46
C GLU A 129 18.31 -0.97 26.49
N PHE A 130 18.54 -0.72 25.20
CA PHE A 130 17.56 -0.91 24.14
C PHE A 130 16.93 -2.31 24.17
N PHE A 131 17.75 -3.37 24.24
CA PHE A 131 17.24 -4.74 24.24
C PHE A 131 16.59 -5.13 25.55
N LYS A 132 17.07 -4.61 26.69
CA LYS A 132 16.38 -4.78 27.99
C LYS A 132 14.98 -4.19 27.95
N LYS A 133 14.85 -2.94 27.48
CA LYS A 133 13.56 -2.25 27.35
C LYS A 133 12.65 -2.91 26.31
N THR A 134 13.21 -3.40 25.19
CA THR A 134 12.45 -4.12 24.17
C THR A 134 11.84 -5.41 24.73
N ARG A 135 12.64 -6.24 25.44
CA ARG A 135 12.11 -7.45 26.08
C ARG A 135 11.06 -7.11 27.12
N PHE A 136 11.36 -6.15 28.00
CA PHE A 136 10.43 -5.68 29.02
C PHE A 136 9.09 -5.24 28.40
N LEU A 137 9.12 -4.44 27.33
CA LEU A 137 7.91 -3.99 26.64
C LEU A 137 7.07 -5.15 26.10
N ILE A 138 7.69 -6.14 25.45
CA ILE A 138 6.98 -7.32 24.95
C ILE A 138 6.42 -8.17 26.12
N ASP A 139 7.19 -8.32 27.19
CA ASP A 139 6.74 -9.04 28.39
C ASP A 139 5.54 -8.32 29.02
N GLN A 140 5.54 -6.99 29.09
CA GLN A 140 4.40 -6.18 29.54
C GLN A 140 3.16 -6.34 28.65
N TYR A 141 3.32 -6.37 27.32
CA TYR A 141 2.21 -6.66 26.41
C TYR A 141 1.63 -8.07 26.62
N ALA A 142 2.48 -9.04 26.94
CA ALA A 142 2.03 -10.40 27.21
C ALA A 142 1.31 -10.51 28.56
N GLU A 143 1.81 -9.85 29.60
CA GLU A 143 1.25 -9.86 30.96
C GLU A 143 -0.07 -9.10 31.07
N SER A 144 -0.18 -7.96 30.40
CA SER A 144 -1.43 -7.17 30.33
C SER A 144 -2.45 -7.72 29.32
N GLY A 145 -2.02 -8.67 28.48
CA GLY A 145 -2.85 -9.32 27.48
C GLY A 145 -3.92 -10.25 28.06
N ALA A 146 -4.66 -10.91 27.17
CA ALA A 146 -5.54 -12.02 27.55
C ALA A 146 -5.03 -13.35 27.00
N ASN A 147 -5.32 -14.43 27.71
CA ASN A 147 -5.21 -15.76 27.14
C ASN A 147 -6.36 -15.98 26.14
N LEU A 148 -6.07 -16.66 25.03
CA LEU A 148 -7.10 -17.05 24.07
C LEU A 148 -7.98 -18.15 24.67
N LYS A 149 -9.26 -17.88 24.90
CA LYS A 149 -10.21 -18.91 25.33
C LYS A 149 -10.82 -19.61 24.10
N PRO A 150 -11.22 -20.89 24.21
CA PRO A 150 -11.85 -21.60 23.10
C PRO A 150 -13.07 -20.89 22.50
N ASN A 151 -13.93 -20.30 23.35
CA ASN A 151 -15.11 -19.56 22.90
C ASN A 151 -14.76 -18.25 22.18
N ASP A 152 -13.67 -17.59 22.59
CA ASP A 152 -13.20 -16.37 21.92
C ASP A 152 -12.76 -16.70 20.48
N LEU A 153 -12.03 -17.80 20.31
CA LEU A 153 -11.60 -18.27 18.99
C LEU A 153 -12.79 -18.62 18.10
N MET A 154 -13.77 -19.38 18.60
CA MET A 154 -14.95 -19.77 17.83
C MET A 154 -15.78 -18.55 17.38
N GLY A 155 -15.97 -17.57 18.27
CA GLY A 155 -16.63 -16.32 17.93
C GLY A 155 -15.85 -15.53 16.86
N TYR A 156 -14.53 -15.46 17.02
CA TYR A 156 -13.65 -14.77 16.07
C TYR A 156 -13.62 -15.45 14.69
N GLU A 157 -13.62 -16.78 14.63
CA GLU A 157 -13.75 -17.56 13.39
C GLU A 157 -15.04 -17.26 12.65
N THR A 158 -16.15 -17.16 13.39
CA THR A 158 -17.46 -16.85 12.83
C THR A 158 -17.48 -15.46 12.19
N ILE A 159 -16.96 -14.45 12.89
CA ILE A 159 -16.84 -13.07 12.40
C ILE A 159 -15.91 -13.03 11.17
N SER A 160 -14.74 -13.66 11.27
CA SER A 160 -13.76 -13.75 10.18
C SER A 160 -14.36 -14.35 8.90
N ALA A 161 -15.12 -15.44 9.04
CA ALA A 161 -15.78 -16.09 7.91
C ALA A 161 -16.84 -15.19 7.27
N ALA A 162 -17.63 -14.48 8.08
CA ALA A 162 -18.64 -13.54 7.59
C ALA A 162 -18.01 -12.36 6.83
N LEU A 163 -16.95 -11.75 7.38
CA LEU A 163 -16.21 -10.65 6.75
C LEU A 163 -15.58 -11.10 5.43
N LYS A 164 -14.97 -12.29 5.39
CA LYS A 164 -14.39 -12.86 4.16
C LYS A 164 -15.45 -13.06 3.07
N LYS A 165 -16.64 -13.57 3.43
CA LYS A 165 -17.77 -13.70 2.49
C LYS A 165 -18.22 -12.34 1.96
N GLN A 166 -18.31 -11.34 2.83
CA GLN A 166 -18.67 -9.97 2.44
C GLN A 166 -17.64 -9.37 1.47
N GLU A 167 -16.35 -9.57 1.73
CA GLU A 167 -15.26 -9.06 0.90
C GLU A 167 -15.26 -9.71 -0.50
N ILE A 168 -15.42 -11.04 -0.58
CA ILE A 168 -15.57 -11.75 -1.86
C ILE A 168 -16.76 -11.20 -2.64
N LYS A 169 -17.89 -10.93 -1.97
CA LYS A 169 -19.08 -10.35 -2.62
C LYS A 169 -18.78 -8.95 -3.17
N LYS A 170 -18.13 -8.09 -2.38
CA LYS A 170 -17.71 -6.73 -2.80
C LYS A 170 -16.77 -6.80 -4.01
N GLN A 171 -15.78 -7.67 -4.00
CA GLN A 171 -14.84 -7.86 -5.11
C GLN A 171 -15.54 -8.32 -6.39
N LYS A 172 -16.50 -9.25 -6.29
CA LYS A 172 -17.29 -9.70 -7.45
C LYS A 172 -18.11 -8.55 -8.05
N ILE A 173 -18.70 -7.69 -7.21
CA ILE A 173 -19.45 -6.51 -7.66
C ILE A 173 -18.51 -5.51 -8.35
N ALA A 174 -17.40 -5.15 -7.69
CA ALA A 174 -16.40 -4.23 -8.23
C ALA A 174 -15.84 -4.73 -9.59
N LEU A 175 -15.59 -6.03 -9.73
CA LEU A 175 -15.12 -6.61 -10.99
C LEU A 175 -16.16 -6.51 -12.10
N LYS A 176 -17.45 -6.75 -11.80
CA LYS A 176 -18.55 -6.59 -12.77
C LYS A 176 -18.65 -5.13 -13.24
N GLU A 177 -18.58 -4.18 -12.32
CA GLU A 177 -18.61 -2.75 -12.63
C GLU A 177 -17.41 -2.32 -13.49
N ARG A 178 -16.21 -2.77 -13.14
CA ARG A 178 -15.00 -2.51 -13.92
C ARG A 178 -15.12 -3.04 -15.34
N ARG A 179 -15.58 -4.29 -15.53
CA ARG A 179 -15.82 -4.88 -16.86
C ARG A 179 -16.85 -4.10 -17.66
N LYS A 180 -17.90 -3.59 -17.03
CA LYS A 180 -18.90 -2.73 -17.69
C LYS A 180 -18.27 -1.42 -18.17
N LYS A 181 -17.53 -0.73 -17.30
CA LYS A 181 -16.80 0.51 -17.64
C LYS A 181 -15.78 0.28 -18.77
N GLU A 182 -15.03 -0.82 -18.73
CA GLU A 182 -14.07 -1.17 -19.79
C GLU A 182 -14.74 -1.41 -21.15
N LYS A 183 -15.91 -2.09 -21.17
CA LYS A 183 -16.71 -2.29 -22.39
C LYS A 183 -17.24 -0.97 -22.95
N GLU A 184 -17.74 -0.08 -22.10
CA GLU A 184 -18.22 1.23 -22.50
C GLU A 184 -17.09 2.11 -23.05
N GLN A 185 -15.94 2.13 -22.39
CA GLN A 185 -14.75 2.84 -22.86
C GLN A 185 -14.26 2.28 -24.21
N LYS A 186 -14.24 0.95 -24.38
CA LYS A 186 -13.89 0.31 -25.66
C LYS A 186 -14.84 0.75 -26.77
N LYS A 187 -16.16 0.73 -26.53
CA LYS A 187 -17.17 1.23 -27.48
C LYS A 187 -16.95 2.69 -27.86
N LYS A 188 -16.61 3.56 -26.89
CA LYS A 188 -16.28 4.99 -27.14
C LYS A 188 -15.03 5.12 -28.01
N ARG A 189 -13.93 4.44 -27.66
CA ARG A 189 -12.69 4.44 -28.46
C ARG A 189 -12.91 3.94 -29.89
N ASP A 190 -13.72 2.89 -30.06
CA ASP A 190 -14.04 2.35 -31.39
C ASP A 190 -14.85 3.35 -32.23
N LYS A 191 -15.83 4.04 -31.62
CA LYS A 191 -16.59 5.11 -32.29
C LYS A 191 -15.68 6.27 -32.70
N GLU A 192 -14.80 6.73 -31.81
CA GLU A 192 -13.83 7.80 -32.10
C GLU A 192 -12.86 7.40 -33.21
N ARG A 193 -12.33 6.17 -33.16
CA ARG A 193 -11.46 5.63 -34.21
C ARG A 193 -12.15 5.58 -35.57
N LYS A 194 -13.43 5.19 -35.62
CA LYS A 194 -14.24 5.22 -36.86
C LYS A 194 -14.42 6.66 -37.37
N LYS A 195 -14.77 7.61 -36.50
CA LYS A 195 -14.89 9.05 -36.86
C LYS A 195 -13.58 9.60 -37.41
N PHE A 196 -12.46 9.33 -36.75
CA PHE A 196 -11.13 9.77 -37.19
C PHE A 196 -10.75 9.20 -38.56
N LYS A 197 -10.97 7.89 -38.79
CA LYS A 197 -10.73 7.26 -40.10
C LYS A 197 -11.59 7.88 -41.20
N ALA A 198 -12.87 8.15 -40.93
CA ALA A 198 -13.77 8.79 -41.89
C ALA A 198 -13.33 10.22 -42.23
N ALA A 199 -12.93 11.02 -41.23
CA ALA A 199 -12.39 12.36 -41.44
C ALA A 199 -11.14 12.36 -42.32
N LYS A 200 -10.19 11.46 -42.02
CA LYS A 200 -8.94 11.30 -42.80
C LYS A 200 -9.21 10.86 -44.24
N ALA A 201 -10.21 10.00 -44.47
CA ALA A 201 -10.61 9.59 -45.82
C ALA A 201 -11.23 10.76 -46.61
N LYS A 202 -12.10 11.56 -45.98
CA LYS A 202 -12.69 12.78 -46.59
C LYS A 202 -11.60 13.79 -46.94
N GLU A 203 -10.64 14.02 -46.05
CA GLU A 203 -9.50 14.92 -46.31
C GLU A 203 -8.66 14.45 -47.49
N LYS A 204 -8.32 13.15 -47.55
CA LYS A 204 -7.58 12.55 -48.68
C LYS A 204 -8.35 12.69 -50.00
N LYS A 205 -9.69 12.58 -49.99
CA LYS A 205 -10.54 12.81 -51.18
C LYS A 205 -10.49 14.28 -51.62
N ARG A 206 -10.64 15.23 -50.69
CA ARG A 206 -10.54 16.68 -50.97
C ARG A 206 -9.18 17.05 -51.57
N GLN A 207 -8.08 16.54 -51.01
CA GLN A 207 -6.74 16.77 -51.54
C GLN A 207 -6.55 16.21 -52.96
N LYS A 208 -7.09 15.01 -53.25
CA LYS A 208 -7.06 14.44 -54.61
C LYS A 208 -7.86 15.29 -55.61
N GLU A 209 -9.02 15.78 -55.21
CA GLU A 209 -9.87 16.62 -56.06
C GLU A 209 -9.23 17.98 -56.34
N GLN A 210 -8.64 18.62 -55.34
CA GLN A 210 -7.85 19.85 -55.52
C GLN A 210 -6.68 19.63 -56.48
N LYS A 211 -5.95 18.52 -56.35
CA LYS A 211 -4.86 18.16 -57.30
C LYS A 211 -5.37 17.93 -58.73
N ARG A 212 -6.55 17.34 -58.90
CA ARG A 212 -7.20 17.16 -60.21
C ARG A 212 -7.61 18.49 -60.83
N ARG A 213 -8.23 19.39 -60.06
CA ARG A 213 -8.62 20.74 -60.50
C ARG A 213 -7.40 21.59 -60.89
N ALA A 214 -6.31 21.51 -60.12
CA ALA A 214 -5.05 22.20 -60.43
C ALA A 214 -4.39 21.69 -61.72
N LYS A 215 -4.51 20.38 -62.03
CA LYS A 215 -4.02 19.81 -63.29
C LYS A 215 -4.88 20.19 -64.51
N THR A 216 -6.20 20.34 -64.34
CA THR A 216 -7.10 20.75 -65.43
C THR A 216 -7.00 22.25 -65.71
N SER A 217 -6.75 23.09 -64.70
CA SER A 217 -6.44 24.51 -64.92
C SER A 217 -5.09 24.71 -65.62
N SER A 218 -4.09 23.85 -65.40
CA SER A 218 -2.79 23.93 -66.10
C SER A 218 -2.83 23.41 -67.54
N THR A 219 -3.89 22.71 -67.97
CA THR A 219 -4.09 22.31 -69.38
C THR A 219 -4.81 23.39 -70.18
N ARG A 220 -5.59 24.27 -69.53
CA ARG A 220 -6.20 25.47 -70.16
C ARG A 220 -5.26 26.68 -70.22
N SER A 221 -4.17 26.68 -69.45
CA SER A 221 -3.12 27.69 -69.47
C SER A 221 -1.85 27.20 -70.19
N GLY A 222 -2.00 26.39 -71.25
CA GLY A 222 -0.92 26.04 -72.17
C GLY A 222 -0.54 27.17 -73.12
N PHE A 223 -1.35 28.22 -73.18
CA PHE A 223 -0.98 29.51 -73.73
C PHE A 223 -0.92 30.51 -72.59
N PHE A 224 0.20 31.21 -72.50
CA PHE A 224 0.49 32.35 -71.64
C PHE A 224 1.01 32.12 -70.21
N PHE A 225 2.18 32.75 -70.02
CA PHE A 225 2.87 33.15 -68.80
C PHE A 225 3.92 32.23 -68.17
N LYS A 226 5.11 32.34 -68.77
CA LYS A 226 6.43 32.32 -68.14
C LYS A 226 6.53 33.42 -67.05
N LYS A 227 7.30 33.11 -66.00
CA LYS A 227 7.95 33.98 -64.97
C LYS A 227 7.28 34.20 -63.59
N LYS A 228 8.15 34.00 -62.59
CA LYS A 228 8.18 34.48 -61.18
C LYS A 228 7.36 33.70 -60.12
N SER A 229 8.03 32.98 -59.22
CA SER A 229 8.69 33.56 -58.03
C SER A 229 9.20 32.47 -57.06
N ARG A 230 10.43 32.67 -56.56
CA ARG A 230 11.01 31.97 -55.42
C ARG A 230 10.51 32.64 -54.13
N LYS A 231 9.43 32.17 -53.48
CA LYS A 231 9.11 32.49 -52.06
C LYS A 231 7.92 31.68 -51.51
N GLN A 232 8.05 30.37 -51.35
CA GLN A 232 7.08 29.61 -50.54
C GLN A 232 7.66 28.28 -50.01
N LYS A 233 8.67 28.37 -49.13
CA LYS A 233 9.23 27.22 -48.38
C LYS A 233 9.21 27.44 -46.85
N LYS A 234 8.31 28.26 -46.32
CA LYS A 234 8.26 28.59 -44.88
C LYS A 234 6.98 28.20 -44.11
N SER A 235 6.00 27.48 -44.67
CA SER A 235 4.76 27.16 -43.90
C SER A 235 4.58 25.70 -43.45
N LEU A 236 5.43 24.75 -43.88
CA LEU A 236 5.33 23.36 -43.41
C LEU A 236 6.08 23.07 -42.09
N PHE A 237 7.05 23.92 -41.71
CA PHE A 237 7.86 23.70 -40.51
C PHE A 237 7.11 24.13 -39.22
N GLY A 238 6.27 25.15 -39.30
CA GLY A 238 5.50 25.65 -38.15
C GLY A 238 4.38 24.73 -37.65
N PHE A 239 3.85 23.84 -38.50
CA PHE A 239 2.76 22.94 -38.12
C PHE A 239 3.24 21.73 -37.31
N ARG A 240 4.46 21.24 -37.56
CA ARG A 240 5.05 20.12 -36.81
C ARG A 240 5.48 20.56 -35.40
N PHE A 241 5.94 21.80 -35.25
CA PHE A 241 6.32 22.36 -33.95
C PHE A 241 5.13 22.55 -33.01
N LYS A 242 3.99 23.03 -33.53
CA LYS A 242 2.76 23.19 -32.73
C LYS A 242 2.16 21.85 -32.27
N PHE A 243 2.35 20.77 -33.03
CA PHE A 243 1.86 19.44 -32.66
C PHE A 243 2.73 18.77 -31.58
N ILE A 244 4.05 18.96 -31.63
CA ILE A 244 4.98 18.46 -30.60
C ILE A 244 4.78 19.21 -29.27
N ALA A 245 4.56 20.53 -29.31
CA ALA A 245 4.26 21.32 -28.12
C ALA A 245 2.93 20.91 -27.46
N LEU A 246 1.90 20.55 -28.23
CA LEU A 246 0.62 20.07 -27.71
C LEU A 246 0.75 18.71 -27.01
N LEU A 247 1.58 17.80 -27.53
CA LEU A 247 1.84 16.50 -26.90
C LEU A 247 2.66 16.64 -25.61
N ALA A 248 3.62 17.58 -25.56
CA ALA A 248 4.35 17.91 -24.34
C ALA A 248 3.45 18.52 -23.25
N LEU A 249 2.49 19.37 -23.63
CA LEU A 249 1.53 19.97 -22.70
C LEU A 249 0.58 18.91 -22.10
N ILE A 250 0.10 17.96 -22.93
CA ILE A 250 -0.73 16.85 -22.46
C ILE A 250 0.08 15.93 -21.54
N GLY A 251 1.35 15.64 -21.87
CA GLY A 251 2.25 14.88 -21.02
C GLY A 251 2.45 15.53 -19.64
N ALA A 252 2.66 16.85 -19.60
CA ALA A 252 2.81 17.61 -18.36
C ALA A 252 1.53 17.61 -17.49
N ILE A 253 0.34 17.65 -18.09
CA ILE A 253 -0.94 17.57 -17.36
C ILE A 253 -1.13 16.19 -16.69
N PHE A 254 -0.58 15.11 -17.27
CA PHE A 254 -0.59 13.78 -16.66
C PHE A 254 0.54 13.55 -15.65
N TYR A 255 1.67 14.28 -15.77
CA TYR A 255 2.82 14.15 -14.86
C TYR A 255 2.76 15.08 -13.65
N TYR A 256 2.06 16.22 -13.75
CA TYR A 256 1.86 17.20 -12.68
C TYR A 256 0.41 17.24 -12.17
N LYS A 257 -0.12 16.09 -11.76
CA LYS A 257 -1.22 16.09 -10.77
C LYS A 257 -0.59 16.05 -9.37
N PRO A 258 -0.60 17.13 -8.59
CA PRO A 258 -0.25 17.03 -7.18
C PRO A 258 -1.26 16.13 -6.48
N ILE A 259 -0.74 15.09 -5.84
CA ILE A 259 -1.46 14.24 -4.89
C ILE A 259 -1.65 15.08 -3.63
N PHE A 260 -2.67 15.94 -3.60
CA PHE A 260 -3.20 16.52 -2.35
C PHE A 260 -4.68 16.92 -2.56
N SER A 261 -5.58 16.10 -2.02
CA SER A 261 -6.80 16.50 -1.31
C SER A 261 -7.76 15.31 -1.21
N HIS A 262 -7.68 14.60 -0.08
CA HIS A 262 -8.84 14.37 0.79
C HIS A 262 -8.30 13.90 2.14
N SER A 263 -7.85 14.89 2.91
CA SER A 263 -7.92 14.85 4.36
C SER A 263 -9.37 14.66 4.76
N VAL A 264 -9.68 13.48 5.30
CA VAL A 264 -10.36 13.29 6.58
C VAL A 264 -11.16 14.51 7.08
N THR A 265 -12.24 14.87 6.39
CA THR A 265 -13.30 15.77 6.86
C THR A 265 -14.43 14.98 7.53
N GLN A 266 -14.06 13.98 8.34
CA GLN A 266 -15.04 13.17 9.08
C GLN A 266 -14.64 12.92 10.54
N TYR A 267 -13.85 13.84 11.12
CA TYR A 267 -13.56 13.89 12.55
C TYR A 267 -14.03 15.19 13.23
N ALA A 268 -14.57 16.16 12.47
CA ALA A 268 -14.85 17.51 12.99
C ALA A 268 -16.34 17.86 13.16
N SER A 269 -17.29 17.00 12.75
CA SER A 269 -18.73 17.33 12.79
C SER A 269 -19.54 16.66 13.91
N ASN A 270 -18.94 15.76 14.71
CA ASN A 270 -19.57 15.25 15.95
C ASN A 270 -19.10 15.98 17.22
N MET A 271 -18.38 17.11 17.07
CA MET A 271 -17.99 18.00 18.18
C MET A 271 -18.92 19.22 18.36
N LEU A 272 -20.12 19.20 17.77
CA LEU A 272 -21.15 20.21 18.03
C LEU A 272 -22.19 19.65 19.02
N ASN A 273 -21.81 19.73 20.30
CA ASN A 273 -22.57 19.85 21.57
C ASN A 273 -24.12 19.65 21.55
N PRO A 274 -24.74 19.09 22.61
CA PRO A 274 -24.72 19.77 23.90
C PRO A 274 -24.67 18.91 25.18
N SER A 275 -24.10 19.52 26.23
CA SER A 275 -24.54 19.49 27.63
C SER A 275 -24.49 18.18 28.42
N ALA A 276 -23.49 18.07 29.31
CA ALA A 276 -23.71 18.07 30.76
C ALA A 276 -22.37 18.12 31.55
N GLN A 277 -22.17 19.26 32.24
CA GLN A 277 -21.73 19.42 33.66
C GLN A 277 -20.42 18.77 34.14
N HIS A 278 -19.54 19.35 34.96
CA HIS A 278 -19.24 20.68 35.51
C HIS A 278 -17.80 20.56 36.10
N PRO A 279 -17.13 21.66 36.50
CA PRO A 279 -15.71 21.72 36.82
C PRO A 279 -15.44 21.62 38.32
N LEU A 280 -14.24 21.18 38.71
CA LEU A 280 -13.65 21.62 39.97
C LEU A 280 -12.18 22.02 39.78
N LYS A 281 -11.97 23.29 40.14
CA LYS A 281 -10.68 23.97 40.33
C LYS A 281 -9.94 23.34 41.51
N GLY A 282 -8.61 23.32 41.44
CA GLY A 282 -7.75 23.22 42.62
C GLY A 282 -7.92 24.43 43.56
N PRO A 283 -7.18 24.50 44.69
CA PRO A 283 -5.73 24.70 44.60
C PRO A 283 -4.85 24.00 45.67
N HIS A 284 -3.55 23.97 45.38
CA HIS A 284 -2.35 24.08 46.23
C HIS A 284 -2.37 23.60 47.69
N HIS A 285 -1.42 22.70 48.04
CA HIS A 285 -0.25 23.05 48.89
C HIS A 285 0.74 21.87 49.01
N HIS A 286 2.02 22.14 48.71
CA HIS A 286 3.21 21.49 49.31
C HIS A 286 3.51 22.15 50.68
N PRO A 287 4.47 21.67 51.49
CA PRO A 287 5.07 20.34 51.63
C PRO A 287 5.18 19.88 53.12
N SER A 288 5.56 18.61 53.32
CA SER A 288 6.49 18.12 54.35
C SER A 288 6.95 16.73 53.93
#